data_AF-A0A1F5HXA2-F1
#
_entry.id   AF-A0A1F5HXA2-F1
#
_cell.length_a   1.000
_cell.length_b   1.000
_cell.length_c   1.000
_cell.angle_alpha   90.00
_cell.angle_beta   90.00
_cell.angle_gamma   90.00
#
_symmetry.space_group_name_H-M   'P 1'
#
loop_
_entity.id
_entity.type
_entity.pdbx_description
1 polymer ?
#
loop_
_entity_poly.entity_id
_entity_poly.type
_entity_poly.pdbx_seq_one_letter_code
_entity_poly.pdbx_strand_id
1 'polypeptide(L)'
;MAKSTLFKRFSKISKFNWQESYASLILGAIIVVILGLLVANFFSKRNQGTIDQADMTQQTQNQEGAPVAGSNYKVKENDSLSKISEEVYGNQEFWPALAAVNNIANANVIWVGTSLKLPAKEEVVKTKAAVGGTSYQVQMGETLFTIAQKVYGDGSKWTVLDRANGMKRLSNGNPLVYAGSTIIVPR
;
A
#
# COMPACT_ATOMS: atom_id res chain seq x y z
N MET A 1 -30.62 -23.73 -96.43
CA MET A 1 -29.27 -24.34 -96.40
C MET A 1 -28.38 -23.48 -95.48
N ALA A 2 -27.63 -24.13 -94.57
CA ALA A 2 -26.46 -23.71 -93.74
C ALA A 2 -26.46 -22.32 -93.05
N LYS A 3 -26.45 -22.19 -91.69
CA LYS A 3 -25.32 -22.29 -90.70
C LYS A 3 -24.17 -21.30 -91.02
N SER A 4 -23.57 -20.49 -90.14
CA SER A 4 -23.31 -20.57 -88.68
C SER A 4 -22.73 -19.25 -88.10
N THR A 5 -22.61 -19.19 -86.74
CA THR A 5 -21.55 -18.53 -85.91
C THR A 5 -21.50 -16.98 -85.84
N LEU A 6 -21.06 -16.26 -84.78
CA LEU A 6 -20.28 -16.52 -83.55
C LEU A 6 -20.32 -15.28 -82.61
N PHE A 7 -20.31 -15.51 -81.28
CA PHE A 7 -19.71 -14.76 -80.15
C PHE A 7 -19.85 -13.22 -79.99
N LYS A 8 -20.42 -12.69 -78.89
CA LYS A 8 -19.86 -12.49 -77.52
C LYS A 8 -18.71 -11.47 -77.44
N ARG A 9 -18.94 -10.33 -76.75
CA ARG A 9 -17.92 -9.65 -75.93
C ARG A 9 -18.50 -9.18 -74.60
N PHE A 10 -17.85 -9.66 -73.54
CA PHE A 10 -18.13 -9.44 -72.13
C PHE A 10 -17.53 -8.14 -71.59
N SER A 11 -18.04 -7.79 -70.42
CA SER A 11 -17.59 -6.75 -69.49
C SER A 11 -16.09 -6.72 -69.23
N LYS A 12 -15.59 -5.51 -68.93
CA LYS A 12 -14.30 -5.30 -68.28
C LYS A 12 -14.58 -4.69 -66.91
N ILE A 13 -14.72 -5.54 -65.89
CA ILE A 13 -14.70 -5.16 -64.47
C ILE A 13 -13.27 -5.40 -63.97
N SER A 14 -12.79 -4.46 -63.15
CA SER A 14 -11.46 -4.38 -62.58
C SER A 14 -11.04 -5.64 -61.82
N LYS A 15 -9.78 -6.05 -62.00
CA LYS A 15 -9.14 -7.15 -61.29
C LYS A 15 -8.92 -6.78 -59.81
N PHE A 16 -9.59 -7.51 -58.92
CA PHE A 16 -9.32 -7.53 -57.49
C PHE A 16 -8.24 -8.58 -57.23
N ASN A 17 -7.05 -8.16 -56.78
CA ASN A 17 -5.90 -9.03 -56.56
C ASN A 17 -6.05 -9.77 -55.21
N TRP A 18 -6.16 -11.09 -55.27
CA TRP A 18 -6.57 -11.98 -54.17
C TRP A 18 -5.38 -12.78 -53.59
N GLN A 19 -4.24 -12.12 -53.37
CA GLN A 19 -2.99 -12.76 -52.90
C GLN A 19 -2.53 -12.29 -51.51
N GLU A 20 -3.26 -11.39 -50.85
CA GLU A 20 -2.93 -10.86 -49.51
C GLU A 20 -3.87 -11.37 -48.40
N SER A 21 -4.87 -12.19 -48.72
CA SER A 21 -5.98 -12.51 -47.79
C SER A 21 -5.63 -13.45 -46.64
N TYR A 22 -4.44 -14.07 -46.62
CA TYR A 22 -3.99 -14.89 -45.49
C TYR A 22 -3.13 -14.10 -44.50
N ALA A 23 -2.58 -12.95 -44.89
CA ALA A 23 -1.73 -12.16 -44.02
C ALA A 23 -2.48 -11.70 -42.76
N SER A 24 -3.72 -11.21 -42.92
CA SER A 24 -4.56 -10.80 -41.77
C SER A 24 -5.04 -11.98 -40.92
N LEU A 25 -5.28 -13.15 -41.51
CA LEU A 25 -5.70 -14.36 -40.79
C LEU A 25 -4.55 -14.97 -39.98
N ILE A 26 -3.34 -15.02 -40.58
CA ILE A 26 -2.13 -15.47 -39.91
C ILE A 26 -1.71 -14.48 -38.83
N LEU A 27 -1.77 -13.17 -39.10
CA LEU A 27 -1.46 -12.13 -38.11
C LEU A 27 -2.45 -12.15 -36.94
N GLY A 28 -3.74 -12.37 -37.21
CA GLY A 28 -4.77 -12.56 -36.20
C GLY A 28 -4.52 -13.82 -35.34
N ALA A 29 -4.16 -14.94 -35.96
CA ALA A 29 -3.84 -16.17 -35.24
C ALA A 29 -2.60 -16.01 -34.33
N ILE A 30 -1.56 -15.31 -34.81
CA ILE A 30 -0.35 -15.02 -34.02
C ILE A 30 -0.69 -14.15 -32.81
N ILE A 31 -1.53 -13.13 -32.96
CA ILE A 31 -1.96 -12.27 -31.85
C ILE A 31 -2.71 -13.07 -30.78
N VAL A 32 -3.62 -13.96 -31.18
CA VAL A 32 -4.37 -14.82 -30.23
C VAL A 32 -3.43 -15.77 -29.48
N VAL A 33 -2.43 -16.35 -30.16
CA VAL A 33 -1.43 -17.22 -29.53
C VAL A 33 -0.54 -16.44 -28.56
N ILE A 34 -0.08 -15.24 -28.91
CA ILE A 34 0.74 -14.40 -28.03
C ILE A 34 -0.06 -13.96 -26.80
N LEU A 35 -1.31 -13.53 -26.97
CA LEU A 35 -2.19 -13.19 -25.85
C LEU A 35 -2.46 -14.40 -24.95
N GLY A 36 -2.69 -15.57 -25.53
CA GLY A 36 -2.84 -16.83 -24.80
C GLY A 36 -1.58 -17.19 -24.00
N LEU A 37 -0.39 -17.08 -24.59
CA LEU A 37 0.88 -17.32 -23.92
C LEU A 37 1.17 -16.28 -22.82
N LEU A 38 0.79 -15.02 -23.01
CA LEU A 38 0.91 -13.98 -21.98
C LEU A 38 -0.02 -14.23 -20.79
N VAL A 39 -1.27 -14.63 -21.04
CA VAL A 39 -2.22 -15.02 -19.98
C VAL A 39 -1.77 -16.29 -19.27
N ALA A 40 -1.25 -17.27 -20.01
CA ALA A 40 -0.70 -18.49 -19.43
C ALA A 40 0.55 -18.21 -18.57
N ASN A 41 1.44 -17.32 -19.01
CA ASN A 41 2.61 -16.88 -18.23
C ASN A 41 2.21 -16.05 -17.00
N PHE A 42 1.11 -15.29 -17.09
CA PHE A 42 0.54 -14.56 -15.97
C PHE A 42 -0.04 -15.51 -14.90
N PHE A 43 -0.71 -16.58 -15.33
CA PHE A 43 -1.26 -17.59 -14.40
C PHE A 43 -0.20 -18.57 -13.87
N SER A 44 0.83 -18.87 -14.66
CA SER A 44 1.89 -19.82 -14.25
C SER A 44 2.84 -19.26 -13.17
N LYS A 45 2.77 -17.96 -12.85
CA LYS A 45 3.51 -17.35 -11.73
C LYS A 45 2.71 -17.21 -10.44
N ARG A 46 1.50 -17.76 -10.39
CA ARG A 46 0.64 -17.71 -9.22
C ARG A 46 0.06 -19.09 -8.94
N ASN A 47 0.91 -20.02 -8.50
CA ASN A 47 0.58 -21.07 -7.54
C ASN A 47 1.74 -22.08 -7.40
N GLN A 48 2.51 -21.93 -6.34
CA GLN A 48 3.15 -23.05 -5.66
C GLN A 48 2.78 -22.92 -4.19
N GLY A 49 1.83 -23.74 -3.76
CA GLY A 49 1.24 -23.71 -2.43
C GLY A 49 0.06 -24.68 -2.39
N THR A 50 0.38 -25.92 -2.07
CA THR A 50 -0.53 -27.04 -1.79
C THR A 50 -1.56 -26.69 -0.72
N ILE A 51 -2.80 -27.11 -0.97
CA ILE A 51 -3.97 -26.96 -0.09
C ILE A 51 -3.90 -28.03 0.99
N ASP A 52 -3.77 -27.60 2.24
CA ASP A 52 -4.35 -28.26 3.42
C ASP A 52 -4.91 -27.13 4.32
N GLN A 53 -6.14 -27.31 4.78
CA GLN A 53 -7.05 -26.27 5.31
C GLN A 53 -6.49 -25.41 6.46
N ALA A 54 -6.62 -24.09 6.31
CA ALA A 54 -7.34 -23.22 7.26
C ALA A 54 -7.53 -21.81 6.65
N ASP A 55 -8.79 -21.52 6.31
CA ASP A 55 -9.45 -20.20 6.29
C ASP A 55 -8.60 -18.91 6.30
N MET A 56 -8.52 -18.23 5.15
CA MET A 56 -9.26 -16.98 4.91
C MET A 56 -8.79 -16.31 3.61
N THR A 57 -9.49 -16.61 2.53
CA THR A 57 -9.83 -15.61 1.51
C THR A 57 -10.85 -14.64 2.10
N GLN A 58 -10.50 -13.36 2.21
CA GLN A 58 -11.46 -12.24 2.23
C GLN A 58 -10.86 -11.15 1.33
N GLN A 59 -11.24 -11.03 0.06
CA GLN A 59 -12.53 -10.56 -0.44
C GLN A 59 -12.89 -9.19 0.14
N THR A 60 -12.55 -8.16 -0.65
CA THR A 60 -12.97 -6.77 -0.51
C THR A 60 -14.49 -6.70 -0.32
N GLN A 61 -14.94 -6.42 0.91
CA GLN A 61 -16.31 -6.02 1.19
C GLN A 61 -16.31 -4.57 1.66
N ASN A 62 -16.87 -3.69 0.81
CA ASN A 62 -17.51 -2.46 1.26
C ASN A 62 -18.66 -2.87 2.21
N GLN A 63 -18.37 -2.90 3.50
CA GLN A 63 -19.36 -2.95 4.57
C GLN A 63 -18.94 -1.84 5.53
N GLU A 64 -19.84 -0.89 5.78
CA GLU A 64 -19.72 0.14 6.83
C GLU A 64 -19.84 -0.51 8.22
N GLY A 65 -19.01 -1.50 8.49
CA GLY A 65 -18.88 -2.15 9.80
C GLY A 65 -17.92 -1.39 10.70
N ALA A 66 -18.02 -1.65 12.01
CA ALA A 66 -17.04 -1.21 12.99
C ALA A 66 -15.61 -1.64 12.55
N PRO A 67 -14.57 -0.85 12.87
CA PRO A 67 -13.20 -1.17 12.53
C PRO A 67 -12.80 -2.49 13.23
N VAL A 68 -12.27 -3.45 12.47
CA VAL A 68 -11.87 -4.77 12.99
C VAL A 68 -10.41 -5.06 12.68
N ALA A 69 -9.74 -5.75 13.61
CA ALA A 69 -8.34 -6.15 13.44
C ALA A 69 -8.19 -7.12 12.25
N GLY A 70 -7.10 -7.00 11.50
CA GLY A 70 -6.84 -7.79 10.29
C GLY A 70 -7.49 -7.27 9.01
N SER A 71 -8.16 -6.11 9.04
CA SER A 71 -8.88 -5.55 7.90
C SER A 71 -8.30 -4.21 7.42
N ASN A 72 -8.88 -3.65 6.36
CA ASN A 72 -8.67 -2.25 5.98
C ASN A 72 -9.87 -1.43 6.45
N TYR A 73 -9.60 -0.26 7.03
CA TYR A 73 -10.62 0.66 7.53
C TYR A 73 -10.54 1.99 6.82
N LYS A 74 -11.69 2.51 6.37
CA LYS A 74 -11.79 3.87 5.83
C LYS A 74 -12.01 4.85 6.97
N VAL A 75 -11.06 5.75 7.18
CA VAL A 75 -11.13 6.81 8.18
C VAL A 75 -12.40 7.63 7.99
N LYS A 76 -13.18 7.81 9.05
CA LYS A 76 -14.42 8.60 9.08
C LYS A 76 -14.16 9.99 9.68
N GLU A 77 -15.15 10.85 9.57
CA GLU A 77 -15.11 12.17 10.20
C GLU A 77 -14.97 12.02 11.72
N ASN A 78 -14.15 12.88 12.35
CA ASN A 78 -13.86 12.89 13.79
C ASN A 78 -13.09 11.68 14.35
N ASP A 79 -12.55 10.82 13.48
CA ASP A 79 -11.63 9.76 13.87
C ASP A 79 -10.27 10.30 14.34
N SER A 80 -9.65 9.56 15.24
CA SER A 80 -8.23 9.68 15.59
C SER A 80 -7.61 8.30 15.67
N LEU A 81 -6.29 8.20 15.48
CA LEU A 81 -5.60 6.91 15.60
C LEU A 81 -5.78 6.28 16.99
N SER A 82 -5.89 7.09 18.04
CA SER A 82 -6.19 6.63 19.41
C SER A 82 -7.60 6.06 19.55
N LYS A 83 -8.62 6.73 19.01
CA LYS A 83 -10.01 6.23 19.02
C LYS A 83 -10.14 4.93 18.23
N ILE A 84 -9.56 4.88 17.03
CA ILE A 84 -9.54 3.67 16.20
C ILE A 84 -8.81 2.55 16.94
N SER A 85 -7.69 2.84 17.60
CA SER A 85 -6.95 1.83 18.37
C SER A 85 -7.73 1.31 19.58
N GLU A 86 -8.43 2.18 20.29
CA GLU A 86 -9.33 1.81 21.38
C GLU A 86 -10.46 0.90 20.86
N GLU A 87 -11.12 1.28 19.77
CA GLU A 87 -12.24 0.52 19.20
C GLU A 87 -11.81 -0.84 18.65
N VAL A 88 -10.65 -0.91 17.98
CA VAL A 88 -10.17 -2.14 17.33
C VAL A 88 -9.44 -3.08 18.29
N TYR A 89 -8.59 -2.53 19.17
CA TYR A 89 -7.68 -3.31 20.00
C TYR A 89 -8.04 -3.31 21.48
N GLY A 90 -9.01 -2.47 21.89
CA GLY A 90 -9.41 -2.26 23.28
C GLY A 90 -8.41 -1.44 24.09
N ASN A 91 -7.49 -0.72 23.42
CA ASN A 91 -6.52 0.14 24.08
C ASN A 91 -5.96 1.22 23.12
N GLN A 92 -6.16 2.48 23.47
CA GLN A 92 -5.66 3.64 22.74
C GLN A 92 -4.14 3.62 22.56
N GLU A 93 -3.34 3.05 23.46
CA GLU A 93 -1.88 3.01 23.41
C GLU A 93 -1.31 2.24 22.20
N PHE A 94 -2.14 1.55 21.41
CA PHE A 94 -1.73 0.96 20.14
C PHE A 94 -1.61 1.98 19.00
N TRP A 95 -2.04 3.23 19.19
CA TRP A 95 -1.97 4.27 18.17
C TRP A 95 -0.56 4.50 17.57
N PRO A 96 0.56 4.43 18.33
CA PRO A 96 1.89 4.62 17.74
C PRO A 96 2.27 3.46 16.82
N ALA A 97 1.91 2.24 17.22
CA ALA A 97 2.13 1.05 16.42
C ALA A 97 1.28 1.08 15.14
N LEU A 98 0.01 1.50 15.27
CA LEU A 98 -0.89 1.69 14.14
C LEU A 98 -0.38 2.75 13.16
N ALA A 99 0.14 3.87 13.67
CA ALA A 99 0.78 4.91 12.86
C ALA A 99 2.01 4.36 12.10
N ALA A 100 2.85 3.59 12.79
CA ALA A 100 4.06 3.00 12.23
C ALA A 100 3.74 2.02 11.09
N VAL A 101 2.77 1.10 11.30
CA VAL A 101 2.35 0.14 10.26
C VAL A 101 1.81 0.83 9.00
N ASN A 102 1.21 2.00 9.17
CA ASN A 102 0.64 2.79 8.08
C ASN A 102 1.58 3.88 7.55
N ASN A 103 2.83 3.93 8.02
CA ASN A 103 3.82 4.95 7.64
C ASN A 103 3.33 6.39 7.83
N ILE A 104 2.51 6.63 8.86
CA ILE A 104 1.96 7.95 9.17
C ILE A 104 3.03 8.77 9.90
N ALA A 105 3.53 9.80 9.23
CA ALA A 105 4.59 10.66 9.77
C ALA A 105 4.10 11.56 10.91
N ASN A 106 2.87 12.06 10.82
CA ASN A 106 2.25 12.88 11.87
C ASN A 106 0.96 12.21 12.33
N ALA A 107 1.00 11.55 13.48
CA ALA A 107 -0.13 10.82 14.05
C ALA A 107 -1.35 11.71 14.39
N ASN A 108 -1.16 13.03 14.49
CA ASN A 108 -2.25 13.98 14.72
C ASN A 108 -3.00 14.36 13.44
N VAL A 109 -2.53 13.92 12.27
CA VAL A 109 -3.13 14.25 10.97
C VAL A 109 -3.43 12.96 10.22
N ILE A 110 -4.72 12.59 10.20
CA ILE A 110 -5.25 11.52 9.36
C ILE A 110 -6.41 12.07 8.52
N TRP A 111 -6.50 11.69 7.24
CA TRP A 111 -7.51 12.23 6.34
C TRP A 111 -8.71 11.29 6.22
N VAL A 112 -9.91 11.86 6.28
CA VAL A 112 -11.17 11.16 6.01
C VAL A 112 -11.13 10.48 4.64
N GLY A 113 -11.67 9.27 4.56
CA GLY A 113 -11.70 8.43 3.36
C GLY A 113 -10.41 7.65 3.09
N THR A 114 -9.31 7.96 3.82
CA THR A 114 -8.05 7.21 3.72
C THR A 114 -8.24 5.78 4.20
N SER A 115 -7.69 4.82 3.46
CA SER A 115 -7.68 3.41 3.85
C SER A 115 -6.51 3.14 4.78
N LEU A 116 -6.80 2.82 6.03
CA LEU A 116 -5.86 2.44 7.07
C LEU A 116 -5.79 0.91 7.16
N LYS A 117 -4.58 0.35 7.09
CA LYS A 117 -4.34 -1.07 7.43
C LYS A 117 -4.50 -1.23 8.95
N LEU A 118 -5.43 -2.07 9.36
CA LEU A 118 -5.59 -2.51 10.74
C LEU A 118 -4.94 -3.90 10.88
N PRO A 119 -3.68 -4.00 11.31
CA PRO A 119 -3.03 -5.30 11.51
C PRO A 119 -3.75 -6.16 12.55
N ALA A 120 -3.46 -7.47 12.55
CA ALA A 120 -3.92 -8.37 13.60
C ALA A 120 -3.38 -7.93 14.97
N LYS A 121 -4.07 -8.30 16.05
CA LYS A 121 -3.72 -7.83 17.40
C LYS A 121 -2.31 -8.30 17.81
N GLU A 122 -1.91 -9.49 17.41
CA GLU A 122 -0.59 -10.05 17.70
C GLU A 122 0.52 -9.29 16.95
N GLU A 123 0.26 -8.88 15.70
CA GLU A 123 1.18 -8.06 14.91
C GLU A 123 1.31 -6.67 15.53
N VAL A 124 0.19 -6.01 15.87
CA VAL A 124 0.23 -4.66 16.46
C VAL A 124 0.88 -4.65 17.84
N VAL A 125 0.76 -5.73 18.63
CA VAL A 125 1.46 -5.86 19.91
C VAL A 125 2.97 -5.97 19.71
N LYS A 126 3.43 -6.76 18.74
CA LYS A 126 4.87 -6.84 18.40
C LYS A 126 5.39 -5.49 17.92
N THR A 127 4.65 -4.82 17.05
CA THR A 127 5.01 -3.48 16.60
C THR A 127 4.98 -2.49 17.75
N LYS A 128 4.01 -2.55 18.67
CA LYS A 128 4.00 -1.72 19.88
C LYS A 128 5.18 -2.03 20.79
N ALA A 129 5.65 -3.27 20.90
CA ALA A 129 6.84 -3.56 21.69
C ALA A 129 8.12 -2.97 21.07
N ALA A 130 8.19 -2.91 19.72
CA ALA A 130 9.29 -2.25 19.01
C ALA A 130 9.17 -0.71 19.09
N VAL A 131 8.00 -0.17 18.77
CA VAL A 131 7.71 1.28 18.73
C VAL A 131 7.56 1.87 20.13
N GLY A 132 7.17 1.05 21.10
CA GLY A 132 6.94 1.33 22.51
C GLY A 132 8.25 1.66 23.19
N GLY A 133 8.72 2.84 22.84
CA GLY A 133 9.90 3.43 23.37
C GLY A 133 9.84 3.57 24.88
N THR A 134 11.00 3.56 25.50
CA THR A 134 11.09 3.93 26.92
C THR A 134 10.73 5.42 27.04
N SER A 135 9.95 5.80 28.05
CA SER A 135 9.78 7.22 28.36
C SER A 135 11.09 7.76 28.94
N TYR A 136 11.49 8.95 28.49
CA TYR A 136 12.69 9.63 28.97
C TYR A 136 12.32 11.01 29.47
N GLN A 137 12.66 11.31 30.73
CA GLN A 137 12.51 12.64 31.30
C GLN A 137 13.71 13.49 30.91
N VAL A 138 13.45 14.56 30.17
CA VAL A 138 14.47 15.51 29.72
C VAL A 138 15.09 16.22 30.92
N GLN A 139 16.41 16.18 31.03
CA GLN A 139 17.15 16.91 32.05
C GLN A 139 17.47 18.34 31.59
N MET A 140 17.75 19.22 32.54
CA MET A 140 18.08 20.62 32.25
C MET A 140 19.30 20.72 31.32
N GLY A 141 19.15 21.45 30.22
CA GLY A 141 20.22 21.68 29.23
C GLY A 141 20.38 20.58 28.17
N GLU A 142 19.56 19.53 28.18
CA GLU A 142 19.64 18.50 27.14
C GLU A 142 19.01 18.92 25.81
N THR A 143 19.57 18.41 24.73
CA THR A 143 19.04 18.51 23.36
C THR A 143 18.63 17.12 22.86
N LEU A 144 17.85 17.03 21.79
CA LEU A 144 17.55 15.71 21.20
C LEU A 144 18.81 14.96 20.76
N PHE A 145 19.87 15.67 20.36
CA PHE A 145 21.15 15.06 20.01
C PHE A 145 21.82 14.40 21.21
N THR A 146 21.94 15.11 22.33
CA THR A 146 22.57 14.57 23.54
C THR A 146 21.74 13.44 24.14
N ILE A 147 20.40 13.53 24.04
CA ILE A 147 19.51 12.46 24.49
C ILE A 147 19.67 11.24 23.59
N ALA A 148 19.64 11.41 22.26
CA ALA A 148 19.85 10.31 21.30
C ALA A 148 21.20 9.61 21.52
N GLN A 149 22.26 10.38 21.76
CA GLN A 149 23.57 9.83 22.09
C GLN A 149 23.53 9.00 23.38
N LYS A 150 22.80 9.45 24.42
CA LYS A 150 22.66 8.75 25.69
C LYS A 150 21.83 7.47 25.57
N VAL A 151 20.71 7.52 24.85
CA VAL A 151 19.74 6.41 24.82
C VAL A 151 19.98 5.41 23.70
N TYR A 152 20.58 5.83 22.59
CA TYR A 152 20.89 4.96 21.45
C TYR A 152 22.38 4.70 21.25
N GLY A 153 23.25 5.41 21.96
CA GLY A 153 24.69 5.41 21.66
C GLY A 153 25.05 6.19 20.40
N ASP A 154 24.09 6.89 19.79
CA ASP A 154 24.27 7.59 18.51
C ASP A 154 23.42 8.87 18.46
N GLY A 155 24.10 10.03 18.56
CA GLY A 155 23.47 11.34 18.51
C GLY A 155 22.78 11.64 17.18
N SER A 156 23.17 11.02 16.07
CA SER A 156 22.53 11.23 14.76
C SER A 156 21.06 10.78 14.72
N LYS A 157 20.68 9.89 15.65
CA LYS A 157 19.30 9.42 15.85
C LYS A 157 18.39 10.45 16.54
N TRP A 158 18.84 11.69 16.74
CA TRP A 158 17.99 12.77 17.23
C TRP A 158 16.75 12.98 16.34
N THR A 159 16.85 12.71 15.05
CA THR A 159 15.73 12.79 14.09
C THR A 159 14.66 11.72 14.35
N VAL A 160 15.03 10.58 14.93
CA VAL A 160 14.08 9.52 15.34
C VAL A 160 13.26 10.02 16.52
N LEU A 161 13.92 10.59 17.54
CA LEU A 161 13.24 11.21 18.68
C LEU A 161 12.32 12.35 18.24
N ASP A 162 12.83 13.20 17.35
CA ASP A 162 12.11 14.36 16.82
C ASP A 162 10.81 13.95 16.10
N ARG A 163 10.90 12.94 15.22
CA ARG A 163 9.75 12.40 14.49
C ARG A 163 8.75 11.72 15.43
N ALA A 164 9.24 10.91 16.36
CA ALA A 164 8.38 10.15 17.26
C ALA A 164 7.59 11.05 18.23
N ASN A 165 8.14 12.21 18.58
CA ASN A 165 7.53 13.14 19.52
C ASN A 165 6.89 14.36 18.87
N GLY A 166 7.05 14.55 17.55
CA GLY A 166 6.45 15.65 16.81
C GLY A 166 6.86 17.03 17.35
N MET A 167 8.15 17.22 17.65
CA MET A 167 8.61 18.41 18.37
C MET A 167 8.38 19.69 17.56
N LYS A 168 7.93 20.74 18.25
CA LYS A 168 7.86 22.11 17.69
C LYS A 168 9.27 22.64 17.41
N ARG A 169 9.37 23.72 16.65
CA ARG A 169 10.65 24.37 16.33
C ARG A 169 10.81 25.69 17.09
N LEU A 170 12.05 25.96 17.49
CA LEU A 170 12.52 27.29 17.86
C LEU A 170 12.68 28.16 16.60
N SER A 171 12.77 29.48 16.78
CA SER A 171 12.99 30.42 15.67
C SER A 171 14.28 30.18 14.89
N ASN A 172 15.27 29.53 15.50
CA ASN A 172 16.52 29.12 14.85
C ASN A 172 16.44 27.76 14.13
N GLY A 173 15.26 27.13 14.09
CA GLY A 173 15.01 25.85 13.42
C GLY A 173 15.28 24.61 14.27
N ASN A 174 15.89 24.73 15.45
CA ASN A 174 16.16 23.58 16.31
C ASN A 174 14.86 23.04 16.94
N PRO A 175 14.77 21.71 17.21
CA PRO A 175 13.68 21.14 17.98
C PRO A 175 13.56 21.83 19.35
N LEU A 176 12.35 22.23 19.70
CA LEU A 176 12.02 22.83 20.99
C LEU A 176 11.86 21.73 22.03
N VAL A 177 12.84 21.63 22.93
CA VAL A 177 12.88 20.65 24.02
C VAL A 177 12.78 21.38 25.35
N TYR A 178 11.89 20.94 26.25
CA TYR A 178 11.71 21.53 27.56
C TYR A 178 12.32 20.64 28.65
N ALA A 179 13.12 21.23 29.54
CA ALA A 179 13.58 20.54 30.73
C ALA A 179 12.39 20.05 31.58
N GLY A 180 12.51 18.85 32.12
CA GLY A 180 11.46 18.18 32.91
C GLY A 180 10.33 17.57 32.07
N SER A 181 10.27 17.82 30.75
CA SER A 181 9.29 17.15 29.88
C SER A 181 9.62 15.68 29.68
N THR A 182 8.61 14.87 29.37
CA THR A 182 8.80 13.45 29.04
C THR A 182 8.66 13.26 27.54
N ILE A 183 9.63 12.58 26.93
CA ILE A 183 9.61 12.18 25.52
C ILE A 183 9.60 10.66 25.40
N ILE A 184 9.06 10.15 24.31
CA ILE A 184 9.11 8.73 23.92
C ILE A 184 10.45 8.47 23.23
N VAL A 185 11.14 7.39 23.61
CA VAL A 185 12.39 6.93 22.99
C VAL A 185 12.16 5.60 22.29
N PRO A 186 11.70 5.58 21.01
CA PRO A 186 11.43 4.35 20.25
C PRO A 186 12.60 3.37 20.29
N ARG A 187 12.38 2.05 20.36
CA ARG A 187 13.46 1.06 20.40
C ARG A 187 13.74 0.45 19.03
#